data_AF-A0A815CVU1-F1
#
_entry.id   AF-A0A815CVU1-F1
#
_cell.length_a   1.000
_cell.length_b   1.000
_cell.length_c   1.000
_cell.angle_alpha   90.00
_cell.angle_beta   90.00
_cell.angle_gamma   90.00
#
_symmetry.space_group_name_H-M   'P 1'
#
loop_
_entity.id
_entity.type
_entity.pdbx_description
1 polymer ?
#
loop_
_entity_poly.entity_id
_entity_poly.type
_entity_poly.pdbx_seq_one_letter_code
_entity_poly.pdbx_strand_id
1 'polypeptide(L)'
;MLGAFILVLLVVNLSSTSAASTCAIGRQFCGNVCYVPGVQKCIKQVICSYHQELCNGRCYTPGVQQCYGKIICAYDQKPCGKICYKVGIQKCLNDVI
;
A
#
# COMPACT_ATOMS: atom_id res chain seq x y z
N MET A 1 18.71 53.59 3.50
CA MET A 1 17.40 52.89 3.55
C MET A 1 17.08 52.06 2.29
N LEU A 2 18.07 51.69 1.44
CA LEU A 2 17.84 50.79 0.29
C LEU A 2 18.17 49.31 0.55
N GLY A 3 19.05 49.01 1.52
CA GLY A 3 19.54 47.63 1.77
C GLY A 3 18.50 46.66 2.32
N ALA A 4 17.53 47.16 3.11
CA ALA A 4 16.47 46.31 3.67
C ALA A 4 15.44 45.86 2.63
N PHE A 5 15.19 46.68 1.60
CA PHE A 5 14.22 46.38 0.53
C PHE A 5 14.71 45.28 -0.41
N ILE A 6 16.02 45.22 -0.69
CA ILE A 6 16.63 44.20 -1.55
C ILE A 6 16.63 42.83 -0.85
N LEU A 7 16.83 42.81 0.47
CA LEU A 7 16.82 41.58 1.25
C LEU A 7 15.42 40.93 1.26
N VAL A 8 14.35 41.72 1.41
CA VAL A 8 12.96 41.23 1.40
C VAL A 8 12.59 40.57 0.07
N LEU A 9 13.06 41.10 -1.07
CA LEU A 9 12.80 40.54 -2.41
C LEU A 9 13.47 39.17 -2.62
N LEU A 10 14.62 38.91 -1.98
CA LEU A 10 15.31 37.62 -2.03
C LEU A 10 14.57 36.54 -1.22
N VAL A 11 13.93 36.89 -0.10
CA VAL A 11 13.20 35.90 0.73
C VAL A 11 11.85 35.50 0.10
N VAL A 12 11.19 36.40 -0.62
CA VAL A 12 9.90 36.12 -1.28
C VAL A 12 10.03 35.16 -2.47
N ASN A 13 11.22 35.10 -3.10
CA ASN A 13 11.53 34.15 -4.18
C ASN A 13 11.96 32.77 -3.66
N LEU A 14 12.11 32.59 -2.34
CA LEU A 14 12.15 31.27 -1.71
C LEU A 14 10.73 30.73 -1.55
N SER A 15 9.91 30.86 -2.59
CA SER A 15 8.59 30.25 -2.67
C SER A 15 8.79 28.75 -2.69
N SER A 16 8.62 28.18 -1.50
CA SER A 16 8.41 26.77 -1.22
C SER A 16 7.87 26.03 -2.44
N THR A 17 8.76 25.35 -3.17
CA THR A 17 8.31 24.26 -4.03
C THR A 17 7.86 23.18 -3.07
N SER A 18 6.64 23.31 -2.55
CA SER A 18 5.88 22.14 -2.17
C SER A 18 5.91 21.28 -3.43
N ALA A 19 6.67 20.19 -3.38
CA ALA A 19 6.55 19.15 -4.37
C ALA A 19 5.10 18.69 -4.26
N ALA A 20 4.21 19.38 -4.99
CA ALA A 20 2.85 18.95 -5.18
C ALA A 20 3.04 17.60 -5.87
N SER A 21 2.95 16.53 -5.08
CA SER A 21 2.77 15.21 -5.62
C SER A 21 1.55 15.37 -6.52
N THR A 22 1.78 15.40 -7.82
CA THR A 22 0.72 15.43 -8.83
C THR A 22 0.79 14.10 -9.55
N CYS A 23 -0.36 13.49 -9.74
CA CYS A 23 -0.45 12.29 -10.54
C CYS A 23 -0.53 12.69 -12.01
N ALA A 24 0.13 11.91 -12.88
CA ALA A 24 -0.08 12.03 -14.32
C ALA A 24 -1.56 11.90 -14.69
N ILE A 25 -1.95 12.48 -15.82
CA ILE A 25 -3.31 12.40 -16.35
C ILE A 25 -3.78 10.94 -16.39
N GLY A 26 -4.99 10.68 -15.89
CA GLY A 26 -5.56 9.33 -15.83
C GLY A 26 -5.12 8.50 -14.62
N ARG A 27 -4.29 9.03 -13.70
CA ARG A 27 -3.95 8.39 -12.42
C ARG A 27 -4.61 9.09 -11.24
N GLN A 28 -4.76 8.38 -10.13
CA GLN A 28 -5.38 8.88 -8.89
C GLN A 28 -4.47 8.68 -7.68
N PHE A 29 -4.67 9.48 -6.63
CA PHE A 29 -3.92 9.36 -5.39
C PHE A 29 -4.41 8.21 -4.51
N CYS A 30 -3.46 7.53 -3.88
CA CYS A 30 -3.66 6.59 -2.78
C CYS A 30 -2.59 6.85 -1.72
N GLY A 31 -2.93 7.63 -0.69
CA GLY A 31 -1.91 8.17 0.22
C GLY A 31 -0.97 9.10 -0.54
N ASN A 32 0.32 8.74 -0.62
CA ASN A 32 1.36 9.54 -1.29
C ASN A 32 1.80 8.99 -2.65
N VAL A 33 1.11 7.97 -3.17
CA VAL A 33 1.44 7.31 -4.43
C VAL A 33 0.28 7.36 -5.41
N CYS A 34 0.60 7.34 -6.70
CA CYS A 34 -0.38 7.37 -7.78
C CYS A 34 -0.69 5.98 -8.31
N TYR A 35 -1.97 5.64 -8.48
CA TYR A 35 -2.43 4.37 -9.04
C TYR A 35 -3.24 4.57 -10.32
N VAL A 36 -3.39 3.50 -11.11
CA VAL A 36 -4.18 3.52 -12.35
C VAL A 36 -5.59 2.98 -12.06
N PRO A 37 -6.63 3.84 -12.02
CA PRO A 37 -8.01 3.38 -11.84
C PRO A 37 -8.42 2.45 -13.00
N GLY A 38 -9.26 1.46 -12.72
CA GLY A 38 -9.70 0.44 -13.68
C GLY A 38 -8.78 -0.80 -13.77
N VAL A 39 -7.49 -0.66 -13.44
CA VAL A 39 -6.55 -1.79 -13.28
C VAL A 39 -6.25 -2.05 -11.80
N GLN A 40 -6.19 -0.98 -11.03
CA GLN A 40 -5.91 -0.98 -9.60
C GLN A 40 -7.01 -0.25 -8.84
N LYS A 41 -7.04 -0.46 -7.53
CA LYS A 41 -7.89 0.26 -6.58
C LYS A 41 -7.11 0.60 -5.32
N CYS A 42 -7.47 1.71 -4.70
CA CYS A 42 -6.94 2.11 -3.40
C CYS A 42 -7.84 1.60 -2.28
N ILE A 43 -7.32 0.78 -1.37
CA ILE A 43 -8.03 0.31 -0.18
C ILE A 43 -7.21 0.69 1.05
N LYS A 44 -7.74 1.58 1.90
CA LYS A 44 -7.05 2.06 3.12
C LYS A 44 -5.60 2.48 2.86
N GLN A 45 -5.38 3.29 1.83
CA GLN A 45 -4.05 3.77 1.40
C GLN A 45 -3.09 2.69 0.84
N VAL A 46 -3.59 1.47 0.61
CA VAL A 46 -2.84 0.40 -0.07
C VAL A 46 -3.39 0.23 -1.49
N ILE A 47 -2.50 0.21 -2.48
CA ILE A 47 -2.87 -0.03 -3.88
C ILE A 47 -2.91 -1.54 -4.12
N CYS A 48 -4.08 -2.05 -4.49
CA CYS A 48 -4.29 -3.44 -4.88
C CYS A 48 -4.73 -3.53 -6.34
N SER A 49 -4.50 -4.67 -6.99
CA SER A 49 -5.14 -4.95 -8.28
C SER A 49 -6.66 -4.96 -8.12
N TYR A 50 -7.39 -4.68 -9.20
CA TYR A 50 -8.84 -4.50 -9.15
C TYR A 50 -9.61 -5.68 -8.51
N HIS A 51 -9.16 -6.92 -8.78
CA HIS A 51 -9.76 -8.15 -8.24
C HIS A 51 -9.21 -8.61 -6.88
N GLN A 52 -8.24 -7.88 -6.32
CA GLN A 52 -7.65 -8.23 -5.03
C GLN A 52 -8.42 -7.59 -3.87
N GLU A 53 -8.29 -8.17 -2.69
CA GLU A 53 -8.84 -7.63 -1.45
C GLU A 53 -7.74 -7.31 -0.46
N LEU A 54 -8.06 -6.52 0.57
CA LEU A 54 -7.10 -6.13 1.60
C LEU A 54 -7.20 -7.06 2.82
N CYS A 55 -6.09 -7.71 3.15
CA CYS A 55 -5.90 -8.50 4.36
C CYS A 55 -4.71 -7.94 5.14
N ASN A 56 -4.96 -7.36 6.31
CA ASN A 56 -3.92 -6.83 7.21
C ASN A 56 -2.86 -5.94 6.50
N GLY A 57 -3.31 -4.99 5.67
CA GLY A 57 -2.43 -4.07 4.94
C GLY A 57 -1.77 -4.67 3.69
N ARG A 58 -2.09 -5.91 3.31
CA ARG A 58 -1.57 -6.58 2.12
C ARG A 58 -2.70 -6.99 1.20
N CYS A 59 -2.47 -6.88 -0.10
CA CYS A 59 -3.42 -7.34 -1.10
C CYS A 59 -3.34 -8.86 -1.23
N TYR A 60 -4.48 -9.52 -1.32
CA TYR A 60 -4.58 -10.95 -1.63
C TYR A 60 -5.62 -11.19 -2.71
N THR A 61 -5.53 -12.32 -3.41
CA THR A 61 -6.49 -12.68 -4.47
C THR A 61 -7.50 -13.70 -3.92
N PRO A 62 -8.78 -13.31 -3.69
CA PRO A 62 -9.83 -14.25 -3.33
C PRO A 62 -9.95 -15.38 -4.36
N GLY A 63 -10.21 -16.60 -3.89
CA GLY A 63 -10.27 -17.80 -4.75
C GLY A 63 -8.92 -18.46 -5.03
N VAL A 64 -7.80 -17.74 -4.89
CA VAL A 64 -6.44 -18.32 -4.92
C VAL A 64 -5.82 -18.35 -3.52
N GLN A 65 -6.18 -17.36 -2.71
CA GLN A 65 -5.68 -17.16 -1.35
C GLN A 65 -6.84 -16.90 -0.39
N GLN A 66 -6.56 -17.11 0.89
CA GLN A 66 -7.49 -16.88 1.99
C GLN A 66 -6.85 -15.99 3.06
N CYS A 67 -7.62 -15.04 3.58
CA CYS A 67 -7.20 -14.16 4.67
C CYS A 67 -7.64 -14.74 6.02
N TYR A 68 -6.66 -15.08 6.87
CA TYR A 68 -6.86 -15.56 8.22
C TYR A 68 -6.49 -14.46 9.23
N GLY A 69 -7.24 -13.35 9.18
CA GLY A 69 -7.04 -12.18 10.04
C GLY A 69 -5.78 -11.38 9.73
N LYS A 70 -4.60 -11.92 10.07
CA LYS A 70 -3.29 -11.28 9.88
C LYS A 70 -2.42 -11.96 8.82
N ILE A 71 -2.76 -13.17 8.41
CA ILE A 71 -1.97 -13.97 7.49
C ILE A 71 -2.77 -14.33 6.24
N ILE A 72 -2.08 -14.38 5.11
CA ILE A 72 -2.65 -14.76 3.81
C ILE A 72 -2.03 -16.12 3.47
N CYS A 73 -2.86 -17.14 3.33
CA CYS A 73 -2.44 -18.48 2.91
C CYS A 73 -3.00 -18.82 1.54
N ALA A 74 -2.39 -19.77 0.84
CA ALA A 74 -3.00 -20.34 -0.35
C ALA A 74 -4.34 -21.00 0.01
N TYR A 75 -5.24 -21.13 -0.96
CA TYR A 75 -6.58 -21.67 -0.74
C TYR A 75 -6.60 -23.07 -0.11
N ASP A 76 -5.57 -23.89 -0.37
CA ASP A 76 -5.41 -25.25 0.16
C ASP A 76 -4.53 -25.34 1.42
N GLN A 77 -4.18 -24.19 2.01
CA GLN A 77 -3.33 -24.09 3.19
C GLN A 77 -4.09 -23.53 4.39
N LYS A 78 -3.61 -23.89 5.59
CA LYS A 78 -4.10 -23.35 6.86
C LYS A 78 -3.00 -22.58 7.59
N PRO A 79 -3.36 -21.61 8.44
CA PRO A 79 -2.39 -20.94 9.29
C PRO A 79 -1.88 -21.89 10.39
N CYS A 80 -0.58 -21.79 10.67
CA CYS A 80 0.12 -22.35 11.83
C CYS A 80 1.01 -21.22 12.38
N GLY A 81 0.58 -20.56 13.45
CA GLY A 81 1.19 -19.31 13.89
C GLY A 81 1.24 -18.24 12.80
N LYS A 82 2.45 -17.91 12.35
CA LYS A 82 2.74 -16.89 11.31
C LYS A 82 3.11 -17.48 9.95
N ILE A 83 2.93 -18.78 9.77
CA ILE A 83 3.23 -19.50 8.53
C ILE A 83 2.00 -20.28 8.06
N CYS A 84 1.99 -20.65 6.79
CA CYS A 84 0.92 -21.43 6.17
C CYS A 84 1.42 -22.84 5.90
N TYR A 85 0.60 -23.85 6.21
CA TYR A 85 0.95 -25.25 6.04
C TYR A 85 -0.12 -25.97 5.24
N LYS A 86 0.29 -27.03 4.55
CA LYS A 86 -0.63 -27.87 3.77
C LYS A 86 -1.14 -29.03 4.61
N VAL A 87 -2.46 -29.03 4.85
CA VAL A 87 -3.13 -30.11 5.58
C VAL A 87 -2.96 -31.41 4.79
N GLY A 88 -2.56 -32.48 5.48
CA GLY A 88 -2.29 -33.79 4.88
C GLY A 88 -0.84 -34.00 4.44
N ILE A 89 -0.02 -32.94 4.39
CA ILE A 89 1.44 -33.05 4.16
C ILE A 89 2.19 -32.77 5.46
N GLN A 90 1.78 -31.74 6.20
CA GLN A 90 2.47 -31.27 7.39
C GLN A 90 1.54 -31.21 8.60
N LYS A 91 2.11 -31.18 9.81
CA LYS A 91 1.36 -31.08 11.07
C LYS A 91 1.75 -29.80 11.79
N CYS A 92 0.77 -28.97 12.15
CA CYS A 92 1.01 -27.83 13.02
C CYS A 92 1.01 -28.29 14.49
N LEU A 93 2.11 -28.07 15.21
CA LEU A 93 2.23 -28.25 16.65
C LEU A 93 2.82 -26.98 17.27
N ASN A 94 2.05 -26.32 18.14
CA ASN A 94 2.48 -25.11 18.85
C ASN A 94 3.08 -24.04 17.90
N ASP A 95 2.36 -23.72 16.83
CA ASP A 95 2.77 -22.73 15.81
C ASP A 95 4.01 -23.11 14.98
N VAL A 96 4.43 -24.38 15.01
CA VAL A 96 5.51 -24.96 14.19
C VAL A 96 4.95 -26.05 13.28
N ILE A 97 5.42 -26.10 12.03
CA ILE A 97 5.00 -27.05 10.98
C ILE A 97 5.93 -28.26 10.92
#